data_AF-A0A016TVL6-F1
#
_entry.id   AF-A0A016TVL6-F1
#
_cell.length_a   1.000
_cell.length_b   1.000
_cell.length_c   1.000
_cell.angle_alpha   90.00
_cell.angle_beta   90.00
_cell.angle_gamma   90.00
#
_symmetry.space_group_name_H-M   'P 1'
#
loop_
_entity.id
_entity.type
_entity.pdbx_description
1 polymer ?
#
loop_
_entity_poly.entity_id
_entity_poly.type
_entity_poly.pdbx_seq_one_letter_code
_entity_poly.pdbx_strand_id
1 'polypeptide(L)'
;MKPTVRGELLCEGRVITADEDALPIRTRFFVLSGFLMSMMCDREKNFDSNAIVFFYYRRVKRILPTYLLVVILSLTCSRLFLFEYLQPPNLESAKYALLFTTNIEATDSVKEYQTMLTKAADLFTHTWSIAVEMQFYAVFPAIFMIFKTLPDNAAMTVLKGSGAVSLLYHIRLPPSKAFNFVHTRIWQFILGTYVHQVGKEPKISGLSCGLVLSLLVAVILTETFEKFCLRADVKTVLYVVTFLYAANLLMISGQENVDFLERERDWVKKLFTPVCSPEHGNSSKVCDIPFSATKMYLEQVLRLNNLFTVADTQFLSYEKCTYRDNDPWGWCDLPKENDNPAHKILVLGNSYATNQGRIVYEMCHSSEVEVKIFTIAACEVLTKSTQFEHCQNSRKQFLEAVKEYKPDVMFILSRYTDMVEVPEKPSKSSVEDIVKEAASRLMELSQGVTDHVYVLNAVPRPHRAFQRFHSSALRKHIQQKPGKLLNSTSGVELARRRLAKSVSMCAKCSIIDYQPVFTFNGTFHLYDSVTNVAFMNGHWHFTPLGLHRLRPLYKDICDHITYSNMSLT
;
A
#
# COMPACT_ATOMS: atom_id res chain seq x y z
N MET A 1 -22.78 -29.67 63.08
CA MET A 1 -22.81 -30.31 61.75
C MET A 1 -22.17 -29.35 60.73
N LYS A 2 -21.40 -29.85 59.77
CA LYS A 2 -20.97 -29.12 58.56
C LYS A 2 -21.38 -29.97 57.34
N PRO A 3 -21.96 -29.40 56.28
CA PRO A 3 -22.11 -30.10 55.01
C PRO A 3 -20.80 -30.05 54.22
N THR A 4 -20.36 -31.19 53.71
CA THR A 4 -19.22 -31.33 52.81
C THR A 4 -19.68 -31.15 51.37
N VAL A 5 -18.92 -30.43 50.54
CA VAL A 5 -18.96 -30.58 49.08
C VAL A 5 -17.52 -30.82 48.62
N ARG A 6 -17.27 -31.99 48.04
CA ARG A 6 -15.93 -32.48 47.69
C ARG A 6 -15.87 -32.76 46.19
N GLY A 7 -15.31 -31.82 45.44
CA GLY A 7 -15.10 -31.93 43.99
C GLY A 7 -13.71 -32.46 43.65
N GLU A 8 -13.46 -33.74 43.93
CA GLU A 8 -12.24 -34.42 43.46
C GLU A 8 -12.52 -35.13 42.15
N LEU A 9 -11.72 -34.83 41.12
CA LEU A 9 -11.76 -35.52 39.82
C LEU A 9 -10.32 -35.93 39.49
N LEU A 10 -9.97 -37.15 39.90
CA LEU A 10 -8.62 -37.71 39.78
C LEU A 10 -8.47 -38.47 38.46
N CYS A 11 -7.64 -37.93 37.56
CA CYS A 11 -6.95 -38.69 36.52
C CYS A 11 -5.45 -38.48 36.66
N GLU A 12 -4.68 -39.57 36.61
CA GLU A 12 -3.23 -39.63 36.39
C GLU A 12 -2.31 -38.72 37.25
N GLY A 13 -2.37 -38.91 38.58
CA GLY A 13 -1.16 -39.16 39.39
C GLY A 13 -0.06 -38.09 39.52
N ARG A 14 -0.17 -36.92 38.89
CA ARG A 14 0.73 -35.77 39.08
C ARG A 14 -0.06 -34.54 39.48
N VAL A 15 0.39 -33.88 40.55
CA VAL A 15 0.07 -32.47 40.76
C VAL A 15 0.90 -31.69 39.75
N ILE A 16 0.34 -31.45 38.55
CA ILE A 16 0.96 -30.56 37.57
C ILE A 16 0.83 -29.14 38.09
N THR A 17 1.82 -28.70 38.86
CA THR A 17 1.98 -27.30 39.22
C THR A 17 2.20 -26.48 37.95
N ALA A 18 1.36 -25.47 37.71
CA ALA A 18 1.39 -24.63 36.50
C ALA A 18 2.62 -23.69 36.39
N ASP A 19 3.71 -24.01 37.10
CA ASP A 19 5.04 -23.42 36.91
C ASP A 19 5.72 -23.97 35.64
N GLU A 20 5.62 -25.29 35.38
CA GLU A 20 6.42 -25.96 34.35
C GLU A 20 6.06 -25.51 32.92
N ASP A 21 4.77 -25.43 32.56
CA ASP A 21 4.34 -25.08 31.18
C ASP A 21 4.33 -23.58 30.87
N ALA A 22 4.21 -22.72 31.89
CA ALA A 22 4.08 -21.28 31.69
C ALA A 22 5.44 -20.58 31.48
N LEU A 23 6.54 -21.12 32.02
CA LEU A 23 7.88 -20.55 31.88
C LEU A 23 8.46 -20.66 30.44
N PRO A 24 8.29 -21.78 29.70
CA PRO A 24 8.71 -21.90 28.31
C PRO A 24 8.00 -20.93 27.37
N ILE A 25 6.68 -20.71 27.53
CA ILE A 25 5.89 -19.86 26.64
C ILE A 25 6.37 -18.40 26.71
N ARG A 26 6.53 -17.87 27.93
CA ARG A 26 7.03 -16.50 28.17
C ARG A 26 8.45 -16.30 27.63
N THR A 27 9.29 -17.34 27.71
CA THR A 27 10.65 -17.32 27.14
C THR A 27 10.65 -17.21 25.62
N ARG A 28 9.79 -17.98 24.93
CA ARG A 28 9.65 -17.92 23.46
C ARG A 28 9.22 -16.52 22.98
N PHE A 29 8.36 -15.84 23.73
CA PHE A 29 7.89 -14.50 23.40
C PHE A 29 9.03 -13.49 23.34
N PHE A 30 9.81 -13.34 24.42
CA PHE A 30 10.93 -12.38 24.45
C PHE A 30 12.04 -12.70 23.43
N VAL A 31 12.33 -13.99 23.17
CA VAL A 31 13.24 -14.40 22.08
C VAL A 31 12.71 -13.97 20.71
N LEU A 32 11.42 -14.19 20.42
CA LEU A 32 10.80 -13.77 19.17
C LEU A 32 10.81 -12.25 19.02
N SER A 33 10.49 -11.49 20.07
CA SER A 33 10.52 -10.03 20.06
C SER A 33 11.94 -9.50 19.79
N GLY A 34 12.98 -10.07 20.38
CA GLY A 34 14.38 -9.73 20.06
C GLY A 34 14.77 -10.00 18.61
N PHE A 35 14.38 -11.15 18.06
CA PHE A 35 14.62 -11.51 16.66
C PHE A 35 13.89 -10.58 15.67
N LEU A 36 12.60 -10.33 15.91
CA LEU A 36 11.79 -9.43 15.08
C LEU A 36 12.28 -7.99 15.16
N MET A 37 12.75 -7.54 16.33
CA MET A 37 13.32 -6.20 16.50
C MET A 37 14.60 -6.02 15.71
N SER A 38 15.54 -6.96 15.83
CA SER A 38 16.77 -7.02 15.03
C SER A 38 16.45 -6.99 13.53
N MET A 39 15.53 -7.85 13.08
CA MET A 39 15.09 -7.91 11.67
C MET A 39 14.42 -6.63 11.18
N MET A 40 13.66 -5.92 12.02
CA MET A 40 13.03 -4.67 11.62
C MET A 40 14.04 -3.54 11.45
N CYS A 41 15.12 -3.51 12.23
CA CYS A 41 16.19 -2.53 12.07
C CYS A 41 17.06 -2.83 10.83
N ASP A 42 17.47 -4.09 10.59
CA ASP A 42 18.21 -4.51 9.38
C ASP A 42 17.36 -4.58 8.09
N ARG A 43 16.12 -4.07 8.12
CA ARG A 43 15.31 -3.82 6.91
C ARG A 43 15.44 -2.37 6.42
N GLU A 44 15.78 -1.43 7.28
CA GLU A 44 15.99 -0.03 6.91
C GLU A 44 17.47 0.16 6.48
N LYS A 45 17.73 0.54 5.23
CA LYS A 45 19.10 0.62 4.68
C LYS A 45 20.00 1.58 5.44
N ASN A 46 19.45 2.74 5.81
CA ASN A 46 20.08 3.71 6.68
C ASN A 46 19.28 3.73 7.99
N PHE A 47 19.88 3.27 9.08
CA PHE A 47 19.28 3.42 10.41
C PHE A 47 19.63 4.82 10.94
N ASP A 48 18.92 5.81 10.43
CA ASP A 48 19.01 7.23 10.79
C ASP A 48 17.95 7.62 11.85
N SER A 49 17.85 8.91 12.22
CA SER A 49 16.80 9.37 13.13
C SER A 49 15.39 9.13 12.62
N ASN A 50 15.16 9.19 11.30
CA ASN A 50 13.83 8.97 10.75
C ASN A 50 13.47 7.48 10.88
N ALA A 51 14.40 6.57 10.62
CA ALA A 51 14.23 5.14 10.89
C ALA A 51 13.93 4.86 12.39
N ILE A 52 14.55 5.61 13.31
CA ILE A 52 14.32 5.48 14.76
C ILE A 52 12.97 6.09 15.18
N VAL A 53 12.57 7.24 14.62
CA VAL A 53 11.24 7.84 14.83
C VAL A 53 10.16 6.92 14.26
N PHE A 54 10.33 6.40 13.04
CA PHE A 54 9.43 5.39 12.46
C PHE A 54 9.44 4.08 13.25
N PHE A 55 10.56 3.68 13.84
CA PHE A 55 10.62 2.52 14.73
C PHE A 55 9.68 2.71 15.92
N TYR A 56 9.80 3.81 16.66
CA TYR A 56 8.91 4.07 17.81
C TYR A 56 7.46 4.33 17.37
N TYR A 57 7.24 5.15 16.34
CA TYR A 57 5.90 5.45 15.80
C TYR A 57 5.12 4.18 15.43
N ARG A 58 5.71 3.27 14.63
CA ARG A 58 5.06 2.01 14.23
C ARG A 58 4.70 1.12 15.44
N ARG A 59 5.43 1.24 16.56
CA ARG A 59 5.22 0.43 17.78
C ARG A 59 4.21 1.08 18.71
N VAL A 60 4.33 2.38 18.97
CA VAL A 60 3.32 3.18 19.68
C VAL A 60 1.96 3.02 19.00
N LYS A 61 1.87 3.23 17.68
CA LYS A 61 0.63 3.08 16.90
C LYS A 61 0.02 1.69 16.98
N ARG A 62 0.84 0.63 17.01
CA ARG A 62 0.37 -0.77 17.08
C ARG A 62 -0.03 -1.22 18.48
N ILE A 63 0.68 -0.76 19.51
CA ILE A 63 0.59 -1.31 20.88
C ILE A 63 -0.27 -0.40 21.77
N LEU A 64 0.01 0.90 21.78
CA LEU A 64 -0.55 1.83 22.75
C LEU A 64 -2.09 1.95 22.67
N PRO A 65 -2.75 2.02 21.49
CA PRO A 65 -4.21 2.16 21.44
C PRO A 65 -4.94 0.96 22.04
N THR A 66 -4.52 -0.27 21.68
CA THR A 66 -5.12 -1.50 22.22
C THR A 66 -4.80 -1.66 23.71
N TYR A 67 -3.58 -1.30 24.13
CA TYR A 67 -3.18 -1.38 25.54
C TYR A 67 -3.96 -0.39 26.42
N LEU A 68 -4.07 0.88 26.00
CA LEU A 68 -4.87 1.89 26.72
C LEU A 68 -6.36 1.53 26.74
N LEU A 69 -6.90 0.98 25.65
CA LEU A 69 -8.27 0.47 25.62
C LEU A 69 -8.49 -0.63 26.66
N VAL A 70 -7.56 -1.60 26.77
CA VAL A 70 -7.60 -2.64 27.81
C VAL A 70 -7.50 -2.03 29.22
N VAL A 71 -6.60 -1.06 29.44
CA VAL A 71 -6.46 -0.40 30.75
C VAL A 71 -7.75 0.33 31.15
N ILE A 72 -8.37 1.08 30.23
CA ILE A 72 -9.63 1.81 30.46
C ILE A 72 -10.79 0.85 30.70
N LEU A 73 -10.87 -0.26 29.96
CA LEU A 73 -11.89 -1.29 30.17
C LEU A 73 -11.69 -1.99 31.52
N SER A 74 -10.47 -2.33 31.91
CA SER A 74 -10.18 -2.91 33.23
C SER A 74 -10.52 -1.95 34.38
N LEU A 75 -10.19 -0.65 34.26
CA LEU A 75 -10.62 0.36 35.25
C LEU A 75 -12.15 0.48 35.33
N THR A 76 -12.84 0.44 34.18
CA THR A 76 -14.31 0.49 34.12
C THR A 76 -14.92 -0.76 34.77
N CYS A 77 -14.40 -1.94 34.47
CA CYS A 77 -14.83 -3.20 35.10
C CYS A 77 -14.52 -3.25 36.60
N SER A 78 -13.38 -2.72 37.04
CA SER A 78 -13.06 -2.55 38.46
C SER A 78 -14.14 -1.71 39.16
N ARG A 79 -14.48 -0.54 38.61
CA ARG A 79 -15.46 0.37 39.21
C ARG A 79 -16.91 -0.17 39.19
N LEU A 80 -17.27 -1.00 38.21
CA LEU A 80 -18.64 -1.51 38.03
C LEU A 80 -18.89 -2.89 38.67
N PHE A 81 -17.87 -3.76 38.76
CA PHE A 81 -18.05 -5.17 39.11
C PHE A 81 -17.18 -5.68 40.27
N LEU A 82 -16.12 -4.97 40.68
CA LEU A 82 -15.34 -5.36 41.86
C LEU A 82 -15.87 -4.72 43.15
N PHE A 83 -15.78 -5.48 44.24
CA PHE A 83 -16.08 -4.98 45.59
C PHE A 83 -15.23 -3.76 45.94
N GLU A 84 -15.78 -2.81 46.69
CA GLU A 84 -15.16 -1.51 46.96
C GLU A 84 -13.75 -1.60 47.55
N TYR A 85 -13.47 -2.61 48.39
CA TYR A 85 -12.13 -2.82 48.98
C TYR A 85 -11.05 -3.24 47.97
N LEU A 86 -11.41 -3.73 46.78
CA LEU A 86 -10.49 -4.08 45.69
C LEU A 86 -10.25 -2.91 44.73
N GLN A 87 -11.09 -1.87 44.74
CA GLN A 87 -11.00 -0.76 43.79
C GLN A 87 -9.74 0.11 43.99
N PRO A 88 -9.32 0.50 45.22
CA PRO A 88 -8.10 1.29 45.40
C PRO A 88 -6.81 0.55 44.99
N PRO A 89 -6.57 -0.73 45.35
CA PRO A 89 -5.41 -1.47 44.83
C PRO A 89 -5.37 -1.54 43.30
N ASN A 90 -6.50 -1.83 42.65
CA ASN A 90 -6.59 -1.85 41.18
C ASN A 90 -6.34 -0.46 40.55
N LEU A 91 -6.64 0.63 41.26
CA LEU A 91 -6.34 1.99 40.80
C LEU A 91 -4.85 2.31 40.88
N GLU A 92 -4.13 1.82 41.90
CA GLU A 92 -2.67 1.95 41.96
C GLU A 92 -1.98 1.12 40.87
N SER A 93 -2.31 -0.16 40.74
CA SER A 93 -1.74 -1.03 39.69
C SER A 93 -2.08 -0.55 38.26
N ALA A 94 -3.19 0.17 38.07
CA ALA A 94 -3.48 0.86 36.80
C ALA A 94 -2.50 2.01 36.49
N LYS A 95 -1.96 2.74 37.49
CA LYS A 95 -0.92 3.76 37.26
C LYS A 95 0.37 3.12 36.79
N TYR A 96 0.79 2.03 37.43
CA TYR A 96 1.94 1.25 36.98
C TYR A 96 1.68 0.63 35.60
N ALA A 97 0.44 0.30 35.23
CA ALA A 97 0.11 -0.13 33.87
C ALA A 97 0.29 1.01 32.85
N LEU A 98 -0.30 2.18 33.10
CA LEU A 98 -0.17 3.36 32.23
C LEU A 98 1.31 3.76 31.99
N LEU A 99 2.17 3.63 33.00
CA LEU A 99 3.59 3.93 32.92
C LEU A 99 4.45 2.77 32.35
N PHE A 100 3.85 1.62 32.01
CA PHE A 100 4.56 0.38 31.65
C PHE A 100 5.58 -0.06 32.71
N THR A 101 5.21 -0.02 34.00
CA THR A 101 6.06 -0.35 35.16
C THR A 101 5.44 -1.37 36.13
N THR A 102 4.37 -2.09 35.77
CA THR A 102 3.79 -3.19 36.60
C THR A 102 4.76 -4.34 36.89
N ASN A 103 5.88 -4.43 36.15
CA ASN A 103 6.98 -5.34 36.47
C ASN A 103 7.85 -4.89 37.67
N ILE A 104 7.61 -3.69 38.24
CA ILE A 104 8.37 -3.14 39.36
C ILE A 104 7.58 -3.25 40.68
N GLU A 105 6.25 -3.10 40.64
CA GLU A 105 5.36 -3.14 41.81
C GLU A 105 5.30 -4.53 42.50
N ALA A 106 5.56 -5.61 41.75
CA ALA A 106 5.41 -7.00 42.17
C ALA A 106 6.42 -7.43 43.26
N THR A 107 6.16 -6.97 44.48
CA THR A 107 6.78 -7.43 45.72
C THR A 107 6.41 -8.90 45.99
N ASP A 108 7.32 -9.66 46.60
CA ASP A 108 7.14 -11.03 47.12
C ASP A 108 6.35 -12.09 46.31
N SER A 109 6.79 -12.21 45.05
CA SER A 109 7.11 -13.49 44.36
C SER A 109 6.09 -14.07 43.37
N VAL A 110 6.59 -15.05 42.60
CA VAL A 110 5.81 -15.83 41.62
C VAL A 110 4.59 -16.50 42.25
N LYS A 111 4.63 -16.84 43.55
CA LYS A 111 3.48 -17.40 44.26
C LYS A 111 2.37 -16.36 44.47
N GLU A 112 2.70 -15.10 44.72
CA GLU A 112 1.70 -14.03 44.78
C GLU A 112 1.16 -13.70 43.38
N TYR A 113 2.02 -13.60 42.36
CA TYR A 113 1.56 -13.46 40.96
C TYR A 113 0.54 -14.55 40.56
N GLN A 114 0.84 -15.82 40.83
CA GLN A 114 -0.07 -16.95 40.59
C GLN A 114 -1.36 -16.86 41.44
N THR A 115 -1.27 -16.34 42.66
CA THR A 115 -2.41 -16.18 43.58
C THR A 115 -3.31 -15.00 43.19
N MET A 116 -2.75 -13.86 42.75
CA MET A 116 -3.49 -12.72 42.22
C MET A 116 -4.26 -13.11 40.97
N LEU A 117 -3.62 -13.85 40.04
CA LEU A 117 -4.28 -14.42 38.87
C LEU A 117 -5.43 -15.37 39.24
N THR A 118 -5.20 -16.27 40.20
CA THR A 118 -6.20 -17.29 40.60
C THR A 118 -7.37 -16.69 41.40
N LYS A 119 -7.16 -15.55 42.07
CA LYS A 119 -8.20 -14.81 42.81
C LYS A 119 -8.83 -13.65 42.02
N ALA A 120 -8.30 -13.34 40.83
CA ALA A 120 -8.65 -12.17 40.02
C ALA A 120 -8.65 -10.84 40.82
N ALA A 121 -7.73 -10.71 41.80
CA ALA A 121 -7.74 -9.61 42.76
C ALA A 121 -7.16 -8.30 42.20
N ASP A 122 -6.23 -8.39 41.24
CA ASP A 122 -5.71 -7.29 40.44
C ASP A 122 -5.86 -7.62 38.94
N LEU A 123 -6.54 -6.74 38.21
CA LEU A 123 -6.80 -6.87 36.77
C LEU A 123 -5.57 -6.54 35.91
N PHE A 124 -4.56 -5.86 36.47
CA PHE A 124 -3.38 -5.35 35.75
C PHE A 124 -2.16 -6.27 35.83
N THR A 125 -2.18 -7.30 36.68
CA THR A 125 -1.13 -8.32 36.87
C THR A 125 -0.62 -8.90 35.54
N HIS A 126 -1.51 -9.14 34.57
CA HIS A 126 -1.14 -9.64 33.24
C HIS A 126 -0.22 -8.72 32.43
N THR A 127 -0.20 -7.41 32.74
CA THR A 127 0.53 -6.40 31.96
C THR A 127 2.04 -6.38 32.21
N TRP A 128 2.55 -7.10 33.21
CA TRP A 128 3.98 -7.08 33.58
C TRP A 128 4.88 -7.48 32.39
N SER A 129 4.42 -8.40 31.52
CA SER A 129 5.20 -8.92 30.40
C SER A 129 5.33 -7.90 29.26
N ILE A 130 4.28 -7.12 29.00
CA ILE A 130 4.30 -6.03 28.02
C ILE A 130 4.99 -4.78 28.58
N ALA A 131 4.99 -4.58 29.90
CA ALA A 131 5.85 -3.60 30.56
C ALA A 131 7.34 -3.91 30.34
N VAL A 132 7.78 -5.16 30.59
CA VAL A 132 9.15 -5.62 30.28
C VAL A 132 9.49 -5.48 28.79
N GLU A 133 8.56 -5.84 27.90
CA GLU A 133 8.76 -5.72 26.46
C GLU A 133 8.91 -4.26 26.03
N MET A 134 8.05 -3.35 26.50
CA MET A 134 8.12 -1.92 26.16
C MET A 134 9.37 -1.24 26.72
N GLN A 135 9.82 -1.62 27.92
CA GLN A 135 11.10 -1.17 28.48
C GLN A 135 12.30 -1.66 27.63
N PHE A 136 12.28 -2.91 27.14
CA PHE A 136 13.28 -3.39 26.18
C PHE A 136 13.19 -2.64 24.83
N TYR A 137 11.98 -2.37 24.35
CA TYR A 137 11.74 -1.66 23.09
C TYR A 137 12.24 -0.22 23.13
N ALA A 138 12.19 0.44 24.29
CA ALA A 138 12.72 1.79 24.50
C ALA A 138 14.26 1.87 24.40
N VAL A 139 14.98 0.79 24.75
CA VAL A 139 16.46 0.76 24.68
C VAL A 139 17.00 0.09 23.42
N PHE A 140 16.21 -0.73 22.72
CA PHE A 140 16.69 -1.55 21.61
C PHE A 140 17.34 -0.75 20.46
N PRO A 141 16.78 0.38 19.96
CA PRO A 141 17.44 1.17 18.92
C PRO A 141 18.81 1.71 19.32
N ALA A 142 19.01 2.06 20.59
CA ALA A 142 20.31 2.51 21.10
C ALA A 142 21.33 1.35 21.13
N ILE A 143 20.92 0.18 21.62
CA ILE A 143 21.72 -1.05 21.59
C ILE A 143 22.09 -1.42 20.15
N PHE A 144 21.14 -1.30 19.21
CA PHE A 144 21.33 -1.59 17.79
C PHE A 144 22.27 -0.59 17.10
N MET A 145 22.16 0.70 17.41
CA MET A 145 23.14 1.71 16.94
C MET A 145 24.55 1.38 17.44
N ILE A 146 24.73 1.10 18.74
CA ILE A 146 26.03 0.74 19.31
C ILE A 146 26.58 -0.51 18.62
N PHE A 147 25.75 -1.55 18.46
CA PHE A 147 26.12 -2.78 17.76
C PHE A 147 26.66 -2.47 16.35
N LYS A 148 25.96 -1.66 15.55
CA LYS A 148 26.38 -1.34 14.18
C LYS A 148 27.53 -0.30 14.10
N THR A 149 27.87 0.40 15.17
CA THR A 149 29.10 1.24 15.22
C THR A 149 30.37 0.44 15.55
N LEU A 150 30.24 -0.78 16.06
CA LEU A 150 31.37 -1.67 16.32
C LEU A 150 31.68 -2.53 15.08
N PRO A 151 32.94 -2.97 14.88
CA PRO A 151 33.26 -4.02 13.92
C PRO A 151 32.51 -5.31 14.29
N ASP A 152 31.99 -6.05 13.31
CA ASP A 152 31.01 -7.12 13.52
C ASP A 152 31.46 -8.18 14.55
N ASN A 153 32.73 -8.55 14.55
CA ASN A 153 33.31 -9.47 15.54
C ASN A 153 33.27 -8.92 16.98
N ALA A 154 33.51 -7.62 17.15
CA ALA A 154 33.42 -6.94 18.45
C ALA A 154 31.94 -6.71 18.84
N ALA A 155 31.10 -6.30 17.90
CA ALA A 155 29.65 -6.15 18.08
C ALA A 155 29.01 -7.46 18.57
N MET A 156 29.36 -8.57 17.92
CA MET A 156 28.91 -9.92 18.25
C MET A 156 29.45 -10.40 19.61
N THR A 157 30.67 -9.99 19.98
CA THR A 157 31.26 -10.30 21.29
C THR A 157 30.57 -9.53 22.42
N VAL A 158 30.28 -8.23 22.22
CA VAL A 158 29.50 -7.40 23.16
C VAL A 158 28.07 -7.93 23.32
N LEU A 159 27.44 -8.35 22.22
CA LEU A 159 26.10 -8.95 22.24
C LEU A 159 26.09 -10.27 23.04
N LYS A 160 27.05 -11.17 22.80
CA LYS A 160 27.20 -12.42 23.58
C LYS A 160 27.50 -12.15 25.05
N GLY A 161 28.43 -11.22 25.34
CA GLY A 161 28.83 -10.87 26.70
C GLY A 161 27.69 -10.29 27.53
N SER A 162 26.95 -9.32 26.99
CA SER A 162 25.79 -8.72 27.67
C SER A 162 24.64 -9.74 27.88
N GLY A 163 24.44 -10.67 26.95
CA GLY A 163 23.54 -11.81 27.14
C GLY A 163 23.97 -12.74 28.28
N ALA A 164 25.26 -13.12 28.31
CA ALA A 164 25.81 -13.98 29.37
C ALA A 164 25.75 -13.31 30.75
N VAL A 165 26.03 -12.00 30.84
CA VAL A 165 25.91 -11.22 32.09
C VAL A 165 24.45 -11.15 32.56
N SER A 166 23.50 -10.88 31.66
CA SER A 166 22.06 -10.87 32.00
C SER A 166 21.57 -12.24 32.50
N LEU A 167 22.02 -13.33 31.87
CA LEU A 167 21.73 -14.70 32.31
C LEU A 167 22.38 -15.03 33.67
N LEU A 168 23.61 -14.57 33.92
CA LEU A 168 24.27 -14.74 35.21
C LEU A 168 23.52 -14.02 36.33
N TYR A 169 23.06 -12.78 36.11
CA TYR A 169 22.19 -12.08 37.05
C TYR A 169 20.85 -12.80 37.27
N HIS A 170 20.25 -13.37 36.21
CA HIS A 170 19.02 -14.17 36.33
C HIS A 170 19.18 -15.38 37.24
N ILE A 171 20.32 -16.07 37.17
CA ILE A 171 20.60 -17.28 37.97
C ILE A 171 21.01 -16.93 39.42
N ARG A 172 21.59 -15.74 39.66
CA ARG A 172 22.16 -15.34 40.96
C ARG A 172 21.24 -14.50 41.83
N LEU A 173 20.20 -13.88 41.29
CA LEU A 173 19.24 -13.08 42.05
C LEU A 173 18.07 -13.94 42.58
N PRO A 174 17.41 -13.54 43.68
CA PRO A 174 16.22 -14.22 44.19
C PRO A 174 15.13 -14.34 43.11
N PRO A 175 14.36 -15.44 43.04
CA PRO A 175 13.39 -15.68 41.96
C PRO A 175 12.41 -14.56 41.68
N SER A 176 11.98 -13.79 42.69
CA SER A 176 11.15 -12.58 42.50
C SER A 176 11.85 -11.52 41.64
N LYS A 177 13.05 -11.09 42.04
CA LYS A 177 13.87 -10.09 41.32
C LYS A 177 14.32 -10.62 39.96
N ALA A 178 14.73 -11.90 39.89
CA ALA A 178 15.11 -12.56 38.65
C ALA A 178 13.94 -12.66 37.65
N PHE A 179 12.71 -12.82 38.14
CA PHE A 179 11.50 -12.87 37.32
C PHE A 179 11.13 -11.48 36.79
N ASN A 180 11.06 -10.47 37.66
CA ASN A 180 10.44 -9.17 37.42
C ASN A 180 11.31 -8.15 36.65
N PHE A 181 12.62 -8.11 36.90
CA PHE A 181 13.46 -7.04 36.34
C PHE A 181 13.86 -7.28 34.88
N VAL A 182 13.87 -6.22 34.07
CA VAL A 182 14.28 -6.32 32.65
C VAL A 182 15.73 -6.77 32.50
N HIS A 183 16.63 -6.30 33.36
CA HIS A 183 18.06 -6.62 33.25
C HIS A 183 18.38 -8.11 33.48
N THR A 184 17.53 -8.87 34.19
CA THR A 184 17.61 -10.34 34.32
C THR A 184 16.89 -11.09 33.20
N ARG A 185 16.22 -10.38 32.27
CA ARG A 185 15.46 -10.94 31.14
C ARG A 185 16.07 -10.60 29.78
N ILE A 186 16.93 -9.58 29.69
CA ILE A 186 17.63 -9.13 28.47
C ILE A 186 18.29 -10.28 27.68
N TRP A 187 18.83 -11.30 28.34
CA TRP A 187 19.44 -12.47 27.68
C TRP A 187 18.51 -13.18 26.69
N GLN A 188 17.19 -13.18 26.96
CA GLN A 188 16.18 -13.82 26.11
C GLN A 188 16.02 -13.05 24.80
N PHE A 189 15.92 -11.73 24.85
CA PHE A 189 15.86 -10.88 23.66
C PHE A 189 17.18 -10.85 22.88
N ILE A 190 18.33 -10.90 23.59
CA ILE A 190 19.66 -10.97 22.98
C ILE A 190 19.83 -12.26 22.15
N LEU A 191 19.33 -13.40 22.64
CA LEU A 191 19.36 -14.66 21.89
C LEU A 191 18.64 -14.54 20.55
N GLY A 192 17.46 -13.90 20.52
CA GLY A 192 16.76 -13.60 19.26
C GLY A 192 17.52 -12.63 18.36
N THR A 193 18.12 -11.59 18.94
CA THR A 193 18.91 -10.58 18.23
C THR A 193 20.11 -11.22 17.51
N TYR A 194 20.82 -12.12 18.21
CA TYR A 194 21.97 -12.88 17.71
C TYR A 194 21.63 -13.71 16.48
N VAL A 195 20.51 -14.44 16.51
CA VAL A 195 20.04 -15.28 15.40
C VAL A 195 19.77 -14.47 14.12
N HIS A 196 19.47 -13.16 14.22
CA HIS A 196 19.31 -12.32 13.04
C HIS A 196 20.63 -11.74 12.49
N GLN A 197 21.54 -11.27 13.38
CA GLN A 197 22.73 -10.52 12.95
C GLN A 197 23.72 -11.31 12.10
N VAL A 198 23.63 -12.64 12.08
CA VAL A 198 24.45 -13.51 11.21
C VAL A 198 24.08 -13.35 9.70
N GLY A 199 23.11 -12.49 9.34
CA GLY A 199 22.59 -12.40 7.97
C GLY A 199 22.85 -11.12 7.15
N LYS A 200 23.24 -9.96 7.72
CA LYS A 200 23.17 -8.65 7.00
C LYS A 200 24.07 -7.52 7.53
N GLU A 201 24.39 -6.57 6.63
CA GLU A 201 25.14 -5.33 6.92
C GLU A 201 24.54 -4.05 6.28
N PRO A 202 24.35 -2.92 7.03
CA PRO A 202 23.83 -1.64 6.51
C PRO A 202 24.88 -0.66 5.90
N LYS A 203 25.40 0.47 6.43
CA LYS A 203 25.42 1.23 7.72
C LYS A 203 25.54 2.77 7.40
N ILE A 204 25.18 3.80 8.21
CA ILE A 204 24.22 4.00 9.32
C ILE A 204 24.17 5.51 9.76
N SER A 205 23.38 5.89 10.78
CA SER A 205 23.36 7.16 11.58
C SER A 205 22.58 8.37 10.98
N GLY A 206 22.24 9.45 11.71
CA GLY A 206 22.53 9.86 13.11
C GLY A 206 21.41 10.67 13.81
N LEU A 207 21.65 11.27 14.99
CA LEU A 207 20.58 11.56 15.99
C LEU A 207 20.84 12.64 17.07
N SER A 208 19.90 13.59 17.28
CA SER A 208 19.90 14.54 18.42
C SER A 208 18.53 15.13 18.84
N CYS A 209 17.73 15.66 17.91
CA CYS A 209 16.56 16.52 18.23
C CYS A 209 15.44 15.84 19.06
N GLY A 210 15.19 14.54 18.84
CA GLY A 210 14.02 13.84 19.40
C GLY A 210 13.98 13.72 20.93
N LEU A 211 15.10 13.92 21.63
CA LEU A 211 15.20 13.76 23.09
C LEU A 211 14.59 14.94 23.86
N VAL A 212 14.57 16.15 23.26
CA VAL A 212 13.94 17.33 23.86
C VAL A 212 12.41 17.29 23.69
N LEU A 213 11.95 16.80 22.54
CA LEU A 213 10.53 16.77 22.19
C LEU A 213 9.71 15.79 23.07
N SER A 214 10.30 14.64 23.43
CA SER A 214 9.62 13.64 24.27
C SER A 214 9.30 14.15 25.68
N LEU A 215 10.21 14.92 26.29
CA LEU A 215 10.01 15.55 27.60
C LEU A 215 8.88 16.58 27.58
N LEU A 216 8.81 17.41 26.53
CA LEU A 216 7.73 18.39 26.35
C LEU A 216 6.36 17.72 26.20
N VAL A 217 6.27 16.66 25.39
CA VAL A 217 5.01 15.92 25.19
C VAL A 217 4.52 15.27 26.48
N ALA A 218 5.41 14.72 27.31
CA ALA A 218 5.03 14.12 28.59
C ALA A 218 4.38 15.13 29.55
N VAL A 219 4.98 16.32 29.72
CA VAL A 219 4.45 17.38 30.60
C VAL A 219 3.08 17.87 30.13
N ILE A 220 2.91 18.05 28.82
CA ILE A 220 1.63 18.51 28.23
C ILE A 220 0.50 17.50 28.52
N LEU A 221 0.76 16.19 28.41
CA LEU A 221 -0.26 15.16 28.62
C LEU A 221 -0.76 15.10 30.08
N THR A 222 0.14 15.14 31.06
CA THR A 222 -0.23 15.12 32.49
C THR A 222 -1.02 16.38 32.90
N GLU A 223 -0.65 17.57 32.41
CA GLU A 223 -1.37 18.80 32.76
C GLU A 223 -2.75 18.91 32.07
N THR A 224 -2.86 18.50 30.79
CA THR A 224 -4.08 18.72 30.00
C THR A 224 -5.10 17.58 30.04
N PHE A 225 -4.66 16.33 30.09
CA PHE A 225 -5.53 15.16 29.95
C PHE A 225 -5.78 14.47 31.30
N GLU A 226 -4.72 14.17 32.04
CA GLU A 226 -4.78 13.35 33.27
C GLU A 226 -5.62 14.03 34.37
N LYS A 227 -5.34 15.31 34.66
CA LYS A 227 -6.10 16.11 35.65
C LYS A 227 -7.55 16.39 35.25
N PHE A 228 -7.87 16.35 33.96
CA PHE A 228 -9.23 16.53 33.44
C PHE A 228 -10.05 15.25 33.60
N CYS A 229 -9.54 14.10 33.13
CA CYS A 229 -10.23 12.81 33.23
C CYS A 229 -10.51 12.39 34.68
N LEU A 230 -9.64 12.73 35.63
CA LEU A 230 -9.84 12.49 37.07
C LEU A 230 -11.01 13.28 37.70
N ARG A 231 -11.60 14.25 36.99
CA ARG A 231 -12.71 15.10 37.45
C ARG A 231 -13.97 14.99 36.58
N ALA A 232 -13.90 14.22 35.49
CA ALA A 232 -14.96 14.10 34.50
C ALA A 232 -16.04 13.09 34.93
N ASP A 233 -17.29 13.30 34.48
CA ASP A 233 -18.35 12.33 34.67
C ASP A 233 -18.20 11.12 33.73
N VAL A 234 -18.89 10.02 34.05
CA VAL A 234 -18.82 8.76 33.28
C VAL A 234 -19.23 8.96 31.81
N LYS A 235 -20.19 9.86 31.51
CA LYS A 235 -20.58 10.16 30.12
C LYS A 235 -19.47 10.91 29.38
N THR A 236 -18.86 11.91 30.00
CA THR A 236 -17.72 12.65 29.42
C THR A 236 -16.55 11.71 29.13
N VAL A 237 -16.22 10.79 30.06
CA VAL A 237 -15.21 9.76 29.82
C VAL A 237 -15.59 8.85 28.64
N LEU A 238 -16.86 8.41 28.55
CA LEU A 238 -17.33 7.56 27.44
C LEU A 238 -17.26 8.28 26.07
N TYR A 239 -17.58 9.59 26.03
CA TYR A 239 -17.43 10.40 24.82
C TYR A 239 -15.95 10.58 24.44
N VAL A 240 -15.06 10.84 25.39
CA VAL A 240 -13.61 10.94 25.15
C VAL A 240 -13.05 9.61 24.62
N VAL A 241 -13.43 8.48 25.20
CA VAL A 241 -13.04 7.13 24.71
C VAL A 241 -13.54 6.90 23.28
N THR A 242 -14.80 7.24 23.01
CA THR A 242 -15.40 7.08 21.66
C THR A 242 -14.73 7.98 20.62
N PHE A 243 -14.43 9.24 20.98
CA PHE A 243 -13.71 10.18 20.13
C PHE A 243 -12.27 9.73 19.87
N LEU A 244 -11.53 9.31 20.90
CA LEU A 244 -10.17 8.79 20.75
C LEU A 244 -10.13 7.51 19.91
N TYR A 245 -11.11 6.62 20.05
CA TYR A 245 -11.25 5.43 19.20
C TYR A 245 -11.51 5.80 17.73
N ALA A 246 -12.42 6.75 17.47
CA ALA A 246 -12.67 7.24 16.11
C ALA A 246 -11.44 7.95 15.50
N ALA A 247 -10.76 8.80 16.28
CA ALA A 247 -9.50 9.44 15.87
C ALA A 247 -8.39 8.42 15.60
N ASN A 248 -8.34 7.32 16.37
CA ASN A 248 -7.38 6.24 16.15
C ASN A 248 -7.65 5.48 14.84
N LEU A 249 -8.92 5.14 14.56
CA LEU A 249 -9.32 4.56 13.28
C LEU A 249 -9.00 5.49 12.09
N LEU A 250 -9.21 6.80 12.24
CA LEU A 250 -8.87 7.80 11.23
C LEU A 250 -7.35 7.93 11.01
N MET A 251 -6.52 7.92 12.06
CA MET A 251 -5.05 7.95 11.91
C MET A 251 -4.44 6.62 11.44
N ILE A 252 -5.09 5.48 11.73
CA ILE A 252 -4.70 4.18 11.16
C ILE A 252 -4.98 4.18 9.65
N SER A 253 -6.19 4.54 9.24
CA SER A 253 -6.62 4.50 7.83
C SER A 253 -6.00 5.60 6.95
N GLY A 254 -5.87 6.83 7.45
CA GLY A 254 -5.44 7.98 6.65
C GLY A 254 -3.98 7.96 6.22
N GLN A 255 -3.06 7.60 7.13
CA GLN A 255 -1.63 7.90 6.96
C GLN A 255 -0.74 6.67 6.73
N GLU A 256 -1.19 5.47 7.10
CA GLU A 256 -0.41 4.24 6.83
C GLU A 256 -0.42 3.85 5.35
N ASN A 257 -1.42 4.31 4.60
CA ASN A 257 -1.49 4.10 3.15
C ASN A 257 -0.49 4.99 2.41
N VAL A 258 -0.43 6.30 2.68
CA VAL A 258 0.34 7.26 1.86
C VAL A 258 1.85 6.95 1.89
N ASP A 259 2.50 7.05 3.05
CA ASP A 259 3.95 6.84 3.16
C ASP A 259 4.39 5.39 2.82
N PHE A 260 3.49 4.42 2.89
CA PHE A 260 3.76 3.06 2.42
C PHE A 260 3.75 3.02 0.89
N LEU A 261 2.68 3.52 0.28
CA LEU A 261 2.51 3.58 -1.17
C LEU A 261 3.60 4.41 -1.85
N GLU A 262 4.12 5.48 -1.23
CA GLU A 262 5.24 6.25 -1.81
C GLU A 262 6.54 5.44 -1.91
N ARG A 263 6.90 4.69 -0.86
CA ARG A 263 8.10 3.81 -0.88
C ARG A 263 7.91 2.61 -1.81
N GLU A 264 6.69 2.10 -1.93
CA GLU A 264 6.32 1.08 -2.91
C GLU A 264 6.40 1.63 -4.35
N ARG A 265 5.89 2.84 -4.59
CA ARG A 265 5.90 3.57 -5.87
C ARG A 265 7.33 3.79 -6.35
N ASP A 266 8.25 4.19 -5.48
CA ASP A 266 9.65 4.39 -5.86
C ASP A 266 10.38 3.08 -6.20
N TRP A 267 10.02 1.97 -5.54
CA TRP A 267 10.52 0.64 -5.88
C TRP A 267 9.95 0.15 -7.22
N VAL A 268 8.64 0.30 -7.43
CA VAL A 268 7.98 0.04 -8.72
C VAL A 268 8.57 0.91 -9.83
N LYS A 269 8.78 2.20 -9.59
CA LYS A 269 9.38 3.11 -10.57
C LYS A 269 10.72 2.58 -11.04
N LYS A 270 11.61 2.20 -10.12
CA LYS A 270 12.92 1.60 -10.45
C LYS A 270 12.82 0.25 -11.18
N LEU A 271 11.74 -0.51 -10.98
CA LEU A 271 11.49 -1.80 -11.63
C LEU A 271 10.96 -1.64 -13.07
N PHE A 272 10.26 -0.54 -13.38
CA PHE A 272 9.63 -0.26 -14.69
C PHE A 272 10.22 0.94 -15.46
N THR A 273 11.21 1.64 -14.90
CA THR A 273 12.10 2.53 -15.66
C THR A 273 12.97 1.67 -16.58
N PRO A 274 12.95 1.89 -17.91
CA PRO A 274 13.83 1.17 -18.83
C PRO A 274 15.29 1.48 -18.55
N VAL A 275 16.14 0.45 -18.56
CA VAL A 275 17.59 0.56 -18.48
C VAL A 275 18.14 0.34 -19.89
N CYS A 276 18.65 1.40 -20.49
CA CYS A 276 19.22 1.37 -21.83
C CYS A 276 20.72 1.04 -21.76
N SER A 277 21.13 -0.09 -22.34
CA SER A 277 22.55 -0.41 -22.51
C SER A 277 23.11 0.31 -23.76
N PRO A 278 24.30 0.93 -23.69
CA PRO A 278 24.97 1.48 -24.87
C PRO A 278 25.70 0.37 -25.62
N GLU A 279 25.04 -0.26 -26.60
CA GLU A 279 25.74 -1.13 -27.55
C GLU A 279 26.78 -0.35 -28.37
N HIS A 280 27.96 -0.93 -28.56
CA HIS A 280 28.97 -0.37 -29.45
C HIS A 280 28.61 -0.63 -30.91
N GLY A 281 28.02 0.38 -31.56
CA GLY A 281 28.07 0.48 -33.03
C GLY A 281 26.80 0.14 -33.81
N ASN A 282 25.59 0.43 -33.30
CA ASN A 282 24.49 0.81 -34.20
C ASN A 282 23.41 1.68 -33.53
N SER A 283 22.57 2.33 -34.33
CA SER A 283 21.77 3.51 -33.94
C SER A 283 20.49 3.27 -33.14
N SER A 284 20.35 2.12 -32.47
CA SER A 284 19.16 1.78 -31.66
C SER A 284 19.53 1.39 -30.24
N LYS A 285 19.29 2.28 -29.27
CA LYS A 285 19.44 1.95 -27.84
C LYS A 285 18.36 0.96 -27.42
N VAL A 286 18.73 -0.31 -27.21
CA VAL A 286 17.81 -1.30 -26.64
C VAL A 286 17.60 -0.98 -25.16
N CYS A 287 16.39 -0.51 -24.83
CA CYS A 287 15.97 -0.13 -23.49
C CYS A 287 14.94 -1.12 -22.94
N ASP A 288 15.40 -2.11 -22.17
CA ASP A 288 14.51 -3.08 -21.51
C ASP A 288 14.22 -2.68 -20.05
N ILE A 289 13.12 -3.13 -19.48
CA ILE A 289 12.84 -3.00 -18.05
C ILE A 289 13.53 -4.16 -17.30
N PRO A 290 14.27 -3.90 -16.20
CA PRO A 290 14.98 -4.95 -15.44
C PRO A 290 14.04 -6.03 -14.86
N PHE A 291 12.74 -5.74 -14.85
CA PHE A 291 11.65 -6.67 -14.65
C PHE A 291 11.69 -7.93 -15.54
N SER A 292 12.06 -7.80 -16.82
CA SER A 292 11.95 -8.88 -17.82
C SER A 292 12.76 -10.14 -17.48
N ALA A 293 13.96 -9.94 -16.94
CA ALA A 293 14.93 -11.00 -16.64
C ALA A 293 14.87 -11.51 -15.19
N THR A 294 14.04 -10.92 -14.32
CA THR A 294 14.11 -11.15 -12.87
C THR A 294 13.13 -12.24 -12.39
N LYS A 295 13.66 -13.34 -11.87
CA LYS A 295 12.88 -14.40 -11.21
C LYS A 295 12.35 -13.92 -9.84
N MET A 296 11.17 -13.31 -9.84
CA MET A 296 10.50 -12.83 -8.63
C MET A 296 9.99 -13.96 -7.72
N TYR A 297 9.93 -13.68 -6.42
CA TYR A 297 9.25 -14.51 -5.43
C TYR A 297 7.73 -14.28 -5.49
N LEU A 298 6.94 -15.31 -5.19
CA LEU A 298 5.47 -15.28 -5.20
C LEU A 298 4.89 -14.09 -4.40
N GLU A 299 5.48 -13.76 -3.25
CA GLU A 299 5.03 -12.62 -2.43
C GLU A 299 5.20 -11.27 -3.14
N GLN A 300 6.28 -11.08 -3.93
CA GLN A 300 6.51 -9.85 -4.70
C GLN A 300 5.46 -9.70 -5.81
N VAL A 301 5.15 -10.78 -6.52
CA VAL A 301 4.13 -10.81 -7.57
C VAL A 301 2.75 -10.49 -7.01
N LEU A 302 2.37 -11.12 -5.90
CA LEU A 302 1.11 -10.85 -5.20
C LEU A 302 1.03 -9.39 -4.71
N ARG A 303 2.14 -8.84 -4.21
CA ARG A 303 2.23 -7.46 -3.72
C ARG A 303 2.13 -6.44 -4.84
N LEU A 304 2.82 -6.65 -5.97
CA LEU A 304 2.72 -5.82 -7.18
C LEU A 304 1.28 -5.79 -7.74
N ASN A 305 0.67 -6.95 -7.93
CA ASN A 305 -0.70 -7.06 -8.45
C ASN A 305 -1.73 -6.36 -7.54
N ASN A 306 -1.56 -6.47 -6.22
CA ASN A 306 -2.38 -5.74 -5.25
C ASN A 306 -2.12 -4.22 -5.30
N LEU A 307 -0.85 -3.81 -5.31
CA LEU A 307 -0.41 -2.41 -5.34
C LEU A 307 -0.96 -1.65 -6.56
N PHE A 308 -0.87 -2.22 -7.76
CA PHE A 308 -1.45 -1.62 -8.98
C PHE A 308 -2.97 -1.48 -8.94
N THR A 309 -3.66 -2.16 -8.01
CA THR A 309 -5.10 -2.06 -7.83
C THR A 309 -5.46 -1.09 -6.69
N VAL A 310 -4.73 -1.13 -5.57
CA VAL A 310 -4.97 -0.24 -4.41
C VAL A 310 -4.58 1.21 -4.71
N ALA A 311 -3.51 1.43 -5.48
CA ALA A 311 -3.00 2.75 -5.82
C ALA A 311 -3.32 3.17 -7.27
N ASP A 312 -4.40 2.63 -7.87
CA ASP A 312 -4.82 2.89 -9.26
C ASP A 312 -4.76 4.38 -9.63
N THR A 313 -5.44 5.25 -8.86
CA THR A 313 -5.44 6.71 -9.08
C THR A 313 -4.06 7.35 -8.99
N GLN A 314 -3.15 6.86 -8.12
CA GLN A 314 -1.77 7.35 -8.05
C GLN A 314 -0.93 6.93 -9.27
N PHE A 315 -1.29 5.83 -9.94
CA PHE A 315 -0.70 5.43 -11.22
C PHE A 315 -1.36 6.11 -12.44
N LEU A 316 -2.48 6.81 -12.27
CA LEU A 316 -3.05 7.69 -13.31
C LEU A 316 -2.25 9.00 -13.43
N SER A 317 -1.77 9.57 -12.33
CA SER A 317 -0.87 10.72 -12.35
C SER A 317 0.42 10.44 -13.15
N TYR A 318 1.02 11.47 -13.74
CA TYR A 318 2.30 11.37 -14.47
C TYR A 318 3.25 12.51 -14.08
N GLU A 319 4.43 12.16 -13.56
CA GLU A 319 5.35 13.10 -12.89
C GLU A 319 5.96 14.20 -13.79
N LYS A 320 5.92 14.04 -15.12
CA LYS A 320 6.33 15.08 -16.07
C LYS A 320 5.21 16.07 -16.38
N CYS A 321 3.97 15.76 -16.00
CA CYS A 321 2.80 16.57 -16.33
C CYS A 321 2.68 17.79 -15.42
N THR A 322 2.48 18.95 -16.01
CA THR A 322 1.96 20.13 -15.33
C THR A 322 0.43 20.13 -15.49
N TYR A 323 -0.29 19.75 -14.43
CA TYR A 323 -1.75 19.82 -14.41
C TYR A 323 -2.22 21.25 -14.13
N ARG A 324 -3.19 21.76 -14.92
CA ARG A 324 -3.72 23.13 -14.73
C ARG A 324 -4.72 23.25 -13.58
N ASP A 325 -5.56 22.24 -13.40
CA ASP A 325 -6.71 22.27 -12.48
C ASP A 325 -6.53 21.33 -11.29
N ASN A 326 -6.63 20.02 -11.51
CA ASN A 326 -6.58 18.98 -10.47
C ASN A 326 -5.94 17.71 -11.05
N ASP A 327 -4.80 17.28 -10.53
CA ASP A 327 -4.19 15.97 -10.84
C ASP A 327 -5.19 14.82 -10.53
N PRO A 328 -5.47 13.87 -11.46
CA PRO A 328 -4.89 13.67 -12.80
C PRO A 328 -5.81 14.08 -13.98
N TRP A 329 -6.74 15.03 -13.77
CA TRP A 329 -7.81 15.41 -14.70
C TRP A 329 -7.59 16.77 -15.36
N GLY A 330 -8.45 17.12 -16.33
CA GLY A 330 -8.40 18.40 -17.04
C GLY A 330 -7.22 18.46 -18.00
N TRP A 331 -6.62 19.65 -18.11
CA TRP A 331 -5.43 19.88 -18.92
C TRP A 331 -4.15 19.39 -18.23
N CYS A 332 -3.35 18.67 -19.00
CA CYS A 332 -2.02 18.20 -18.67
C CYS A 332 -1.03 18.67 -19.74
N ASP A 333 -0.24 19.70 -19.41
CA ASP A 333 0.84 20.21 -20.25
C ASP A 333 2.12 19.41 -19.97
N LEU A 334 2.76 18.86 -21.01
CA LEU A 334 3.97 18.05 -20.91
C LEU A 334 5.22 18.88 -21.28
N PRO A 335 6.44 18.44 -20.88
CA PRO A 335 7.67 19.16 -21.20
C PRO A 335 7.95 19.12 -22.70
N LYS A 336 8.28 20.29 -23.27
CA LYS A 336 8.71 20.47 -24.65
C LYS A 336 10.23 20.69 -24.72
N GLU A 337 10.88 20.14 -25.75
CA GLU A 337 12.33 20.33 -25.99
C GLU A 337 12.66 21.66 -26.67
N ASN A 338 11.69 22.26 -27.36
CA ASN A 338 11.80 23.49 -28.13
C ASN A 338 10.63 24.42 -27.76
N ASP A 339 10.87 25.73 -27.72
CA ASP A 339 9.81 26.70 -27.42
C ASP A 339 8.75 26.81 -28.53
N ASN A 340 9.18 26.65 -29.79
CA ASN A 340 8.35 26.72 -31.00
C ASN A 340 8.34 25.36 -31.74
N PRO A 341 7.59 24.35 -31.26
CA PRO A 341 7.41 23.07 -31.94
C PRO A 341 6.60 23.24 -33.23
N ALA A 342 6.94 22.45 -34.26
CA ALA A 342 6.31 22.49 -35.58
C ALA A 342 4.97 21.74 -35.64
N HIS A 343 4.78 20.74 -34.76
CA HIS A 343 3.65 19.82 -34.77
C HIS A 343 3.05 19.62 -33.37
N LYS A 344 1.74 19.36 -33.33
CA LYS A 344 0.97 19.22 -32.09
C LYS A 344 0.16 17.93 -32.03
N ILE A 345 0.37 17.16 -30.97
CA ILE A 345 -0.40 15.96 -30.65
C ILE A 345 -1.31 16.21 -29.44
N LEU A 346 -2.60 15.89 -29.55
CA LEU A 346 -3.55 15.90 -28.43
C LEU A 346 -4.02 14.49 -28.08
N VAL A 347 -3.78 14.05 -26.85
CA VAL A 347 -4.43 12.86 -26.31
C VAL A 347 -5.71 13.28 -25.60
N LEU A 348 -6.85 12.72 -26.02
CA LEU A 348 -8.19 13.11 -25.59
C LEU A 348 -8.92 11.91 -25.00
N GLY A 349 -9.56 12.05 -23.83
CA GLY A 349 -10.44 10.99 -23.33
C GLY A 349 -10.77 11.01 -21.85
N ASN A 350 -10.82 9.82 -21.27
CA ASN A 350 -11.11 9.60 -19.86
C ASN A 350 -9.87 9.05 -19.13
N SER A 351 -10.06 8.28 -18.05
CA SER A 351 -8.94 7.65 -17.33
C SER A 351 -8.10 6.65 -18.15
N TYR A 352 -8.56 6.21 -19.33
CA TYR A 352 -7.69 5.53 -20.31
C TYR A 352 -6.68 6.50 -20.95
N ALA A 353 -7.10 7.70 -21.36
CA ALA A 353 -6.20 8.76 -21.84
C ALA A 353 -5.23 9.23 -20.73
N THR A 354 -5.69 9.30 -19.48
CA THR A 354 -4.84 9.62 -18.33
C THR A 354 -3.77 8.54 -18.09
N ASN A 355 -4.17 7.26 -18.18
CA ASN A 355 -3.28 6.11 -18.03
C ASN A 355 -2.29 5.97 -19.21
N GLN A 356 -2.75 6.13 -20.45
CA GLN A 356 -2.02 5.77 -21.68
C GLN A 356 -1.43 6.97 -22.44
N GLY A 357 -1.88 8.20 -22.21
CA GLY A 357 -1.33 9.39 -22.88
C GLY A 357 0.17 9.58 -22.62
N ARG A 358 0.68 9.08 -21.48
CA ARG A 358 2.12 9.06 -21.19
C ARG A 358 2.94 8.26 -22.19
N ILE A 359 2.41 7.16 -22.76
CA ILE A 359 3.13 6.38 -23.78
C ILE A 359 2.98 6.95 -25.20
N VAL A 360 1.98 7.79 -25.46
CA VAL A 360 1.96 8.65 -26.65
C VAL A 360 3.10 9.66 -26.56
N TYR A 361 3.21 10.37 -25.42
CA TYR A 361 4.32 11.31 -25.19
C TYR A 361 5.70 10.62 -25.24
N GLU A 362 5.90 9.53 -24.51
CA GLU A 362 7.20 8.84 -24.46
C GLU A 362 7.67 8.31 -25.83
N MET A 363 6.78 8.08 -26.80
CA MET A 363 7.11 7.49 -28.11
C MET A 363 7.04 8.48 -29.28
N CYS A 364 6.20 9.53 -29.21
CA CYS A 364 6.03 10.52 -30.29
C CYS A 364 6.76 11.85 -30.05
N HIS A 365 7.27 12.12 -28.84
CA HIS A 365 7.89 13.41 -28.53
C HIS A 365 9.28 13.58 -29.17
N SER A 366 9.52 14.78 -29.70
CA SER A 366 10.80 15.24 -30.26
C SER A 366 10.92 16.76 -30.11
N SER A 367 12.04 17.32 -30.59
CA SER A 367 12.29 18.76 -30.75
C SER A 367 11.26 19.51 -31.63
N GLU A 368 10.44 18.78 -32.37
CA GLU A 368 9.43 19.33 -33.29
C GLU A 368 7.99 19.07 -32.82
N VAL A 369 7.78 18.16 -31.86
CA VAL A 369 6.44 17.65 -31.47
C VAL A 369 6.07 18.03 -30.04
N GLU A 370 5.09 18.93 -29.90
CA GLU A 370 4.38 19.18 -28.63
C GLU A 370 3.32 18.10 -28.41
N VAL A 371 3.22 17.56 -27.19
CA VAL A 371 2.14 16.65 -26.81
C VAL A 371 1.39 17.23 -25.62
N LYS A 372 0.06 17.22 -25.65
CA LYS A 372 -0.79 17.53 -24.50
C LYS A 372 -1.82 16.44 -24.27
N ILE A 373 -2.27 16.32 -23.03
CA ILE A 373 -3.33 15.38 -22.65
C ILE A 373 -4.48 16.21 -22.05
N PHE A 374 -5.72 15.97 -22.50
CA PHE A 374 -6.92 16.54 -21.90
C PHE A 374 -7.90 15.42 -21.54
N THR A 375 -8.28 15.33 -20.26
CA THR A 375 -9.13 14.22 -19.78
C THR A 375 -10.27 14.64 -18.87
N ILE A 376 -11.40 13.93 -18.98
CA ILE A 376 -12.56 14.09 -18.10
C ILE A 376 -12.87 12.75 -17.43
N ALA A 377 -12.90 12.75 -16.10
CA ALA A 377 -13.06 11.53 -15.29
C ALA A 377 -14.30 10.72 -15.72
N ALA A 378 -14.08 9.49 -16.16
CA ALA A 378 -15.12 8.51 -16.54
C ALA A 378 -16.12 8.91 -17.65
N CYS A 379 -15.90 9.99 -18.42
CA CYS A 379 -16.80 10.40 -19.51
C CYS A 379 -16.28 9.92 -20.87
N GLU A 380 -17.11 9.21 -21.64
CA GLU A 380 -16.74 8.75 -22.98
C GLU A 380 -16.83 9.87 -24.03
N VAL A 381 -15.85 9.91 -24.94
CA VAL A 381 -15.76 10.95 -25.98
C VAL A 381 -16.86 10.76 -27.03
N LEU A 382 -17.02 9.53 -27.52
CA LEU A 382 -17.86 9.20 -28.68
C LEU A 382 -19.32 8.88 -28.35
N THR A 383 -19.73 8.87 -27.09
CA THR A 383 -21.08 8.48 -26.66
C THR A 383 -21.56 9.32 -25.47
N LYS A 384 -22.87 9.40 -25.24
CA LYS A 384 -23.39 10.08 -24.05
C LYS A 384 -23.29 9.18 -22.81
N SER A 385 -22.25 9.35 -22.01
CA SER A 385 -22.18 8.74 -20.68
C SER A 385 -23.23 9.33 -19.75
N THR A 386 -24.28 8.54 -19.49
CA THR A 386 -25.42 8.89 -18.62
C THR A 386 -25.17 8.63 -17.14
N GLN A 387 -24.11 7.91 -16.81
CA GLN A 387 -23.83 7.37 -15.47
C GLN A 387 -23.36 8.42 -14.44
N PHE A 388 -22.93 9.61 -14.89
CA PHE A 388 -22.41 10.66 -14.03
C PHE A 388 -22.87 12.05 -14.48
N GLU A 389 -23.28 12.90 -13.54
CA GLU A 389 -23.84 14.22 -13.82
C GLU A 389 -22.84 15.17 -14.50
N HIS A 390 -21.57 15.18 -14.07
CA HIS A 390 -20.53 16.02 -14.67
C HIS A 390 -20.25 15.66 -16.13
N CYS A 391 -20.58 14.45 -16.58
CA CYS A 391 -20.43 14.05 -17.98
C CYS A 391 -21.45 14.69 -18.93
N GLN A 392 -22.51 15.36 -18.44
CA GLN A 392 -23.51 15.99 -19.30
C GLN A 392 -22.91 17.02 -20.27
N ASN A 393 -21.92 17.79 -19.84
CA ASN A 393 -21.24 18.81 -20.66
C ASN A 393 -19.95 18.33 -21.33
N SER A 394 -19.56 17.06 -21.15
CA SER A 394 -18.27 16.52 -21.60
C SER A 394 -18.01 16.71 -23.10
N ARG A 395 -19.01 16.50 -23.97
CA ARG A 395 -18.91 16.76 -25.42
C ARG A 395 -18.45 18.19 -25.72
N LYS A 396 -19.03 19.19 -25.03
CA LYS A 396 -18.67 20.59 -25.21
C LYS A 396 -17.22 20.83 -24.78
N GLN A 397 -16.84 20.32 -23.61
CA GLN A 397 -15.48 20.47 -23.06
C GLN A 397 -14.41 19.82 -23.95
N PHE A 398 -14.69 18.63 -24.51
CA PHE A 398 -13.80 17.99 -25.48
C PHE A 398 -13.63 18.81 -26.77
N LEU A 399 -14.72 19.40 -27.30
CA LEU A 399 -14.66 20.29 -28.47
C LEU A 399 -13.91 21.59 -28.18
N GLU A 400 -14.09 22.17 -26.98
CA GLU A 400 -13.38 23.36 -26.53
C GLU A 400 -11.88 23.08 -26.39
N ALA A 401 -11.47 21.92 -25.86
CA ALA A 401 -10.06 21.53 -25.76
C ALA A 401 -9.38 21.37 -27.14
N VAL A 402 -10.05 20.75 -28.11
CA VAL A 402 -9.56 20.66 -29.49
C VAL A 402 -9.44 22.07 -30.12
N LYS A 403 -10.45 22.92 -29.93
CA LYS A 403 -10.50 24.30 -30.46
C LYS A 403 -9.46 25.23 -29.83
N GLU A 404 -9.15 25.05 -28.55
CA GLU A 404 -8.11 25.78 -27.82
C GLU A 404 -6.72 25.45 -28.38
N TYR A 405 -6.39 24.15 -28.44
CA TYR A 405 -5.03 23.71 -28.72
C TYR A 405 -4.68 23.63 -30.21
N LYS A 406 -5.67 23.27 -31.05
CA LYS A 406 -5.56 23.04 -32.50
C LYS A 406 -4.45 22.01 -32.83
N PRO A 407 -4.66 20.73 -32.50
CA PRO A 407 -3.68 19.68 -32.77
C PRO A 407 -3.62 19.33 -34.25
N ASP A 408 -2.45 18.90 -34.70
CA ASP A 408 -2.27 18.28 -36.01
C ASP A 408 -2.70 16.82 -35.99
N VAL A 409 -2.42 16.11 -34.87
CA VAL A 409 -2.82 14.72 -34.67
C VAL A 409 -3.53 14.54 -33.33
N MET A 410 -4.60 13.73 -33.30
CA MET A 410 -5.37 13.49 -32.09
C MET A 410 -5.54 12.00 -31.78
N PHE A 411 -5.33 11.62 -30.52
CA PHE A 411 -5.51 10.26 -30.00
C PHE A 411 -6.73 10.20 -29.07
N ILE A 412 -7.85 9.63 -29.53
CA ILE A 412 -9.04 9.37 -28.70
C ILE A 412 -8.83 8.06 -27.93
N LEU A 413 -8.41 8.18 -26.66
CA LEU A 413 -8.16 7.05 -25.76
C LEU A 413 -9.26 7.00 -24.68
N SER A 414 -10.44 6.52 -25.06
CA SER A 414 -11.58 6.33 -24.15
C SER A 414 -11.82 4.83 -23.86
N ARG A 415 -12.85 4.53 -23.06
CA ARG A 415 -13.36 3.17 -22.90
C ARG A 415 -14.43 2.92 -23.97
N TYR A 416 -14.94 1.69 -24.00
CA TYR A 416 -16.00 1.26 -24.88
C TYR A 416 -17.30 0.91 -24.13
N THR A 417 -17.43 1.30 -22.85
CA THR A 417 -18.53 0.87 -21.97
C THR A 417 -19.90 1.08 -22.60
N ASP A 418 -20.13 2.29 -23.08
CA ASP A 418 -21.42 2.76 -23.57
C ASP A 418 -21.67 2.23 -25.00
N MET A 419 -20.60 1.82 -25.71
CA MET A 419 -20.68 1.08 -26.98
C MET A 419 -21.18 -0.37 -26.81
N VAL A 420 -21.31 -0.89 -25.58
CA VAL A 420 -21.84 -2.24 -25.31
C VAL A 420 -23.36 -2.22 -25.07
N GLU A 421 -23.96 -1.07 -24.74
CA GLU A 421 -25.35 -1.06 -24.28
C GLU A 421 -26.32 -1.55 -25.38
N VAL A 422 -27.22 -2.42 -24.95
CA VAL A 422 -28.33 -2.99 -25.73
C VAL A 422 -29.55 -2.83 -24.83
N PRO A 423 -30.57 -2.04 -25.22
CA PRO A 423 -31.76 -1.88 -24.38
C PRO A 423 -32.50 -3.21 -24.26
N GLU A 424 -33.20 -3.41 -23.14
CA GLU A 424 -33.92 -4.66 -22.81
C GLU A 424 -34.93 -5.10 -23.88
N LYS A 425 -35.34 -4.17 -24.75
CA LYS A 425 -36.07 -4.45 -25.99
C LYS A 425 -35.26 -3.87 -27.17
N PRO A 426 -34.40 -4.67 -27.83
CA PRO A 426 -33.54 -4.17 -28.91
C PRO A 426 -34.33 -3.90 -30.20
N SER A 427 -34.68 -2.64 -30.45
CA SER A 427 -35.05 -2.20 -31.79
C SER A 427 -33.81 -2.12 -32.69
N LYS A 428 -33.97 -2.32 -34.01
CA LYS A 428 -32.87 -2.08 -34.97
C LYS A 428 -32.34 -0.64 -34.89
N SER A 429 -33.22 0.36 -34.66
CA SER A 429 -32.80 1.76 -34.55
C SER A 429 -31.76 1.95 -33.45
N SER A 430 -32.00 1.45 -32.24
CA SER A 430 -31.12 1.64 -31.07
C SER A 430 -29.66 1.21 -31.28
N VAL A 431 -29.42 0.26 -32.20
CA VAL A 431 -28.08 -0.20 -32.56
C VAL A 431 -27.40 0.74 -33.56
N GLU A 432 -28.15 1.27 -34.52
CA GLU A 432 -27.66 2.27 -35.45
C GLU A 432 -27.47 3.64 -34.79
N ASP A 433 -28.32 4.01 -33.84
CA ASP A 433 -28.36 5.36 -33.25
C ASP A 433 -27.07 5.65 -32.44
N ILE A 434 -26.53 4.66 -31.74
CA ILE A 434 -25.20 4.74 -31.09
C ILE A 434 -24.07 4.94 -32.12
N VAL A 435 -24.13 4.24 -33.26
CA VAL A 435 -23.12 4.37 -34.33
C VAL A 435 -23.22 5.74 -35.02
N LYS A 436 -24.44 6.26 -35.19
CA LYS A 436 -24.70 7.61 -35.72
C LYS A 436 -24.21 8.69 -34.76
N GLU A 437 -24.44 8.56 -33.44
CA GLU A 437 -23.88 9.49 -32.45
C GLU A 437 -22.34 9.47 -32.48
N ALA A 438 -21.75 8.29 -32.44
CA ALA A 438 -20.30 8.11 -32.43
C ALA A 438 -19.62 8.65 -33.68
N ALA A 439 -20.16 8.37 -34.87
CA ALA A 439 -19.70 8.96 -36.12
C ALA A 439 -19.87 10.49 -36.13
N SER A 440 -21.01 11.01 -35.69
CA SER A 440 -21.30 12.45 -35.64
C SER A 440 -20.30 13.21 -34.75
N ARG A 441 -20.07 12.73 -33.52
CA ARG A 441 -19.08 13.31 -32.60
C ARG A 441 -17.65 13.19 -33.12
N LEU A 442 -17.30 12.05 -33.73
CA LEU A 442 -15.96 11.83 -34.29
C LEU A 442 -15.70 12.80 -35.45
N MET A 443 -16.66 12.98 -36.37
CA MET A 443 -16.58 13.96 -37.44
C MET A 443 -16.45 15.38 -36.90
N GLU A 444 -17.29 15.77 -35.93
CA GLU A 444 -17.28 17.10 -35.30
C GLU A 444 -15.93 17.42 -34.64
N LEU A 445 -15.37 16.49 -33.86
CA LEU A 445 -14.03 16.63 -33.28
C LEU A 445 -12.93 16.70 -34.36
N SER A 446 -13.04 15.87 -35.42
CA SER A 446 -12.03 15.83 -36.50
C SER A 446 -11.91 17.13 -37.30
N GLN A 447 -12.93 17.99 -37.29
CA GLN A 447 -12.89 19.30 -37.96
C GLN A 447 -11.86 20.26 -37.32
N GLY A 448 -11.53 20.07 -36.04
CA GLY A 448 -10.54 20.87 -35.32
C GLY A 448 -9.13 20.28 -35.27
N VAL A 449 -8.86 19.22 -36.03
CA VAL A 449 -7.57 18.52 -36.13
C VAL A 449 -7.00 18.76 -37.53
N THR A 450 -5.70 18.97 -37.72
CA THR A 450 -5.10 19.13 -39.07
C THR A 450 -5.13 17.81 -39.84
N ASP A 451 -4.27 16.87 -39.47
CA ASP A 451 -3.88 15.71 -40.28
C ASP A 451 -4.73 14.48 -39.99
N HIS A 452 -4.68 13.93 -38.77
CA HIS A 452 -5.16 12.55 -38.52
C HIS A 452 -5.69 12.31 -37.09
N VAL A 453 -6.63 11.37 -36.97
CA VAL A 453 -7.27 10.98 -35.70
C VAL A 453 -7.15 9.48 -35.46
N TYR A 454 -6.44 9.10 -34.41
CA TYR A 454 -6.36 7.73 -33.92
C TYR A 454 -7.44 7.46 -32.87
N VAL A 455 -8.20 6.38 -33.00
CA VAL A 455 -9.27 5.98 -32.07
C VAL A 455 -8.98 4.62 -31.47
N LEU A 456 -8.96 4.51 -30.14
CA LEU A 456 -8.73 3.24 -29.46
C LEU A 456 -9.90 2.26 -29.64
N ASN A 457 -9.59 1.03 -30.06
CA ASN A 457 -10.59 -0.04 -30.21
C ASN A 457 -11.06 -0.58 -28.85
N ALA A 458 -12.19 -1.30 -28.84
CA ALA A 458 -12.67 -1.97 -27.64
C ALA A 458 -11.72 -3.09 -27.19
N VAL A 459 -11.13 -2.91 -26.00
CA VAL A 459 -10.17 -3.82 -25.36
C VAL A 459 -10.90 -4.83 -24.45
N PRO A 460 -10.57 -6.13 -24.48
CA PRO A 460 -11.09 -7.10 -23.51
C PRO A 460 -10.78 -6.73 -22.04
N ARG A 461 -11.82 -6.57 -21.21
CA ARG A 461 -11.68 -6.19 -19.79
C ARG A 461 -11.57 -7.40 -18.85
N PRO A 462 -10.79 -7.32 -17.76
CA PRO A 462 -10.83 -8.31 -16.70
C PRO A 462 -12.18 -8.34 -15.98
N HIS A 463 -12.59 -9.54 -15.55
CA HIS A 463 -13.72 -9.73 -14.65
C HIS A 463 -13.50 -8.95 -13.32
N ARG A 464 -14.56 -8.40 -12.70
CA ARG A 464 -14.43 -7.58 -11.47
C ARG A 464 -13.70 -8.28 -10.31
N ALA A 465 -13.73 -9.61 -10.25
CA ALA A 465 -13.02 -10.40 -9.23
C ALA A 465 -11.65 -10.93 -9.70
N PHE A 466 -11.15 -10.53 -10.88
CA PHE A 466 -9.89 -11.01 -11.49
C PHE A 466 -8.72 -11.00 -10.49
N GLN A 467 -8.44 -9.86 -9.85
CA GLN A 467 -7.33 -9.72 -8.91
C GLN A 467 -7.41 -10.69 -7.73
N ARG A 468 -8.62 -10.96 -7.21
CA ARG A 468 -8.86 -11.95 -6.14
C ARG A 468 -8.66 -13.37 -6.66
N PHE A 469 -9.18 -13.69 -7.84
CA PHE A 469 -9.05 -15.03 -8.45
C PHE A 469 -7.61 -15.34 -8.85
N HIS A 470 -6.89 -14.40 -9.43
CA HIS A 470 -5.49 -14.48 -9.79
C HIS A 470 -4.62 -14.68 -8.55
N SER A 471 -4.73 -13.81 -7.55
CA SER A 471 -4.01 -13.96 -6.28
C SER A 471 -4.30 -15.28 -5.55
N SER A 472 -5.54 -15.76 -5.60
CA SER A 472 -5.93 -17.05 -5.02
C SER A 472 -5.36 -18.25 -5.78
N ALA A 473 -5.34 -18.20 -7.12
CA ALA A 473 -4.77 -19.25 -7.95
C ALA A 473 -3.25 -19.35 -7.81
N LEU A 474 -2.54 -18.22 -7.78
CA LEU A 474 -1.09 -18.17 -7.57
C LEU A 474 -0.69 -18.78 -6.22
N ARG A 475 -1.40 -18.45 -5.14
CA ARG A 475 -1.21 -19.05 -3.80
C ARG A 475 -1.51 -20.55 -3.73
N LYS A 476 -2.26 -21.09 -4.68
CA LYS A 476 -2.64 -22.51 -4.76
C LYS A 476 -1.91 -23.26 -5.88
N HIS A 477 -0.98 -22.61 -6.58
CA HIS A 477 -0.29 -23.12 -7.77
C HIS A 477 -1.24 -23.64 -8.87
N ILE A 478 -2.45 -23.06 -8.98
CA ILE A 478 -3.46 -23.44 -9.97
C ILE A 478 -3.20 -22.70 -11.28
N GLN A 479 -2.90 -23.43 -12.35
CA GLN A 479 -2.80 -22.87 -13.70
C GLN A 479 -4.15 -22.30 -14.15
N GLN A 480 -4.18 -21.00 -14.47
CA GLN A 480 -5.41 -20.33 -14.91
C GLN A 480 -5.56 -20.42 -16.43
N LYS A 481 -6.79 -20.58 -16.93
CA LYS A 481 -7.12 -20.43 -18.36
C LYS A 481 -7.43 -18.94 -18.62
N PRO A 482 -6.64 -18.19 -19.42
CA PRO A 482 -6.76 -16.72 -19.52
C PRO A 482 -8.16 -16.25 -19.91
N GLY A 483 -8.82 -16.93 -20.85
CA GLY A 483 -10.19 -16.62 -21.28
C GLY A 483 -11.26 -16.72 -20.17
N LYS A 484 -11.00 -17.40 -19.04
CA LYS A 484 -11.90 -17.43 -17.87
C LYS A 484 -11.72 -16.24 -16.92
N LEU A 485 -10.74 -15.37 -17.17
CA LEU A 485 -10.44 -14.20 -16.34
C LEU A 485 -10.98 -12.90 -16.96
N LEU A 486 -11.35 -12.95 -18.25
CA LEU A 486 -12.02 -11.88 -18.98
C LEU A 486 -13.51 -11.78 -18.57
N ASN A 487 -14.08 -10.60 -18.77
CA ASN A 487 -15.52 -10.39 -18.80
C ASN A 487 -16.11 -10.86 -20.16
N SER A 488 -17.44 -10.83 -20.32
CA SER A 488 -18.14 -11.29 -21.53
C SER A 488 -17.53 -10.80 -22.84
N THR A 489 -17.13 -11.73 -23.70
CA THR A 489 -16.46 -11.47 -24.99
C THR A 489 -17.42 -10.92 -26.05
N SER A 490 -18.71 -11.27 -26.01
CA SER A 490 -19.70 -10.81 -26.98
C SER A 490 -19.89 -9.29 -26.95
N GLY A 491 -19.80 -8.67 -25.77
CA GLY A 491 -19.87 -7.22 -25.60
C GLY A 491 -18.63 -6.49 -26.13
N VAL A 492 -17.45 -7.13 -26.11
CA VAL A 492 -16.25 -6.58 -26.75
C VAL A 492 -16.43 -6.59 -28.27
N GLU A 493 -16.81 -7.72 -28.84
CA GLU A 493 -16.98 -7.88 -30.29
C GLU A 493 -18.05 -6.96 -30.88
N LEU A 494 -19.19 -6.78 -30.20
CA LEU A 494 -20.21 -5.82 -30.59
C LEU A 494 -19.66 -4.38 -30.63
N ALA A 495 -18.90 -3.98 -29.61
CA ALA A 495 -18.30 -2.65 -29.54
C ALA A 495 -17.19 -2.45 -30.58
N ARG A 496 -16.35 -3.46 -30.86
CA ARG A 496 -15.35 -3.42 -31.95
C ARG A 496 -16.03 -3.15 -33.30
N ARG A 497 -17.16 -3.81 -33.59
CA ARG A 497 -17.96 -3.58 -34.81
C ARG A 497 -18.60 -2.19 -34.85
N ARG A 498 -19.18 -1.71 -33.74
CA ARG A 498 -19.76 -0.36 -33.63
C ARG A 498 -18.70 0.73 -33.83
N LEU A 499 -17.54 0.61 -33.17
CA LEU A 499 -16.40 1.52 -33.33
C LEU A 499 -15.87 1.49 -34.77
N ALA A 500 -15.61 0.32 -35.34
CA ALA A 500 -15.13 0.21 -36.71
C ALA A 500 -16.09 0.84 -37.73
N LYS A 501 -17.40 0.66 -37.56
CA LYS A 501 -18.39 1.31 -38.44
C LYS A 501 -18.42 2.84 -38.26
N SER A 502 -18.26 3.33 -37.04
CA SER A 502 -18.22 4.77 -36.73
C SER A 502 -16.96 5.43 -37.30
N VAL A 503 -15.80 4.81 -37.13
CA VAL A 503 -14.51 5.28 -37.68
C VAL A 503 -14.52 5.27 -39.20
N SER A 504 -15.15 4.28 -39.85
CA SER A 504 -15.29 4.23 -41.32
C SER A 504 -16.09 5.38 -41.95
N MET A 505 -16.69 6.27 -41.14
CA MET A 505 -17.39 7.48 -41.60
C MET A 505 -16.51 8.75 -41.53
N CYS A 506 -15.30 8.67 -41.00
CA CYS A 506 -14.34 9.77 -40.93
C CYS A 506 -13.11 9.46 -41.79
N ALA A 507 -12.90 10.25 -42.85
CA ALA A 507 -11.85 9.98 -43.85
C ALA A 507 -10.41 10.01 -43.30
N LYS A 508 -10.16 10.76 -42.22
CA LYS A 508 -8.87 10.89 -41.54
C LYS A 508 -8.85 10.23 -40.15
N CYS A 509 -9.68 9.20 -39.96
CA CYS A 509 -9.73 8.46 -38.71
C CYS A 509 -9.27 7.01 -38.89
N SER A 510 -8.44 6.52 -37.97
CA SER A 510 -7.98 5.12 -37.94
C SER A 510 -8.15 4.50 -36.55
N ILE A 511 -7.99 3.17 -36.47
CA ILE A 511 -8.19 2.40 -35.25
C ILE A 511 -6.84 1.94 -34.67
N ILE A 512 -6.59 2.23 -33.39
CA ILE A 512 -5.52 1.58 -32.63
C ILE A 512 -6.10 0.30 -32.01
N ASP A 513 -5.49 -0.84 -32.29
CA ASP A 513 -5.90 -2.12 -31.69
C ASP A 513 -4.80 -2.73 -30.81
N TYR A 514 -5.13 -2.92 -29.53
CA TYR A 514 -4.24 -3.58 -28.57
C TYR A 514 -4.37 -5.11 -28.59
N GLN A 515 -5.33 -5.67 -29.33
CA GLN A 515 -5.53 -7.12 -29.35
C GLN A 515 -4.28 -7.91 -29.79
N PRO A 516 -3.48 -7.50 -30.80
CA PRO A 516 -2.23 -8.18 -31.15
C PRO A 516 -1.18 -8.19 -30.03
N VAL A 517 -1.08 -7.12 -29.24
CA VAL A 517 -0.03 -6.94 -28.20
C VAL A 517 -0.20 -7.91 -27.03
N PHE A 518 -1.43 -8.28 -26.70
CA PHE A 518 -1.76 -9.12 -25.55
C PHE A 518 -2.35 -10.50 -25.92
N THR A 519 -2.43 -10.84 -27.21
CA THR A 519 -2.96 -12.14 -27.67
C THR A 519 -1.82 -13.13 -27.88
N PHE A 520 -1.73 -14.14 -27.02
CA PHE A 520 -0.78 -15.26 -27.15
C PHE A 520 -1.56 -16.57 -27.30
N ASN A 521 -1.23 -17.36 -28.31
CA ASN A 521 -1.93 -18.60 -28.67
C ASN A 521 -3.45 -18.41 -28.84
N GLY A 522 -3.85 -17.37 -29.60
CA GLY A 522 -5.25 -17.08 -29.94
C GLY A 522 -6.13 -16.60 -28.78
N THR A 523 -5.59 -16.41 -27.58
CA THR A 523 -6.33 -15.91 -26.41
C THR A 523 -5.71 -14.59 -25.94
N PHE A 524 -6.51 -13.61 -25.53
CA PHE A 524 -6.04 -12.38 -24.89
C PHE A 524 -5.67 -12.63 -23.42
N HIS A 525 -4.48 -12.20 -22.98
CA HIS A 525 -3.97 -12.42 -21.62
C HIS A 525 -4.03 -11.15 -20.79
N LEU A 526 -4.41 -11.29 -19.52
CA LEU A 526 -4.49 -10.19 -18.54
C LEU A 526 -3.24 -10.09 -17.66
N TYR A 527 -2.32 -11.03 -17.78
CA TYR A 527 -1.08 -11.13 -17.02
C TYR A 527 0.00 -11.80 -17.84
N ASP A 528 1.25 -11.51 -17.51
CA ASP A 528 2.42 -12.09 -18.14
C ASP A 528 2.64 -13.53 -17.64
N SER A 529 2.73 -14.50 -18.56
CA SER A 529 2.71 -15.93 -18.21
C SER A 529 3.99 -16.43 -17.52
N VAL A 530 5.10 -15.69 -17.61
CA VAL A 530 6.37 -16.02 -16.98
C VAL A 530 6.42 -15.42 -15.57
N THR A 531 6.17 -14.12 -15.47
CA THR A 531 6.31 -13.35 -14.21
C THR A 531 5.06 -13.35 -13.34
N ASN A 532 3.90 -13.72 -13.89
CA ASN A 532 2.59 -13.71 -13.26
C ASN A 532 2.14 -12.33 -12.73
N VAL A 533 2.67 -11.24 -13.31
CA VAL A 533 2.22 -9.87 -13.04
C VAL A 533 1.18 -9.45 -14.06
N ALA A 534 0.13 -8.79 -13.59
CA ALA A 534 -1.00 -8.36 -14.41
C ALA A 534 -0.61 -7.21 -15.37
N PHE A 535 -1.07 -7.29 -16.61
CA PHE A 535 -1.05 -6.18 -17.57
C PHE A 535 -2.15 -5.15 -17.28
N MET A 536 -3.25 -5.57 -16.64
CA MET A 536 -4.38 -4.71 -16.26
C MET A 536 -4.76 -4.91 -14.80
N ASN A 537 -5.12 -3.85 -14.09
CA ASN A 537 -5.50 -3.91 -12.68
C ASN A 537 -6.99 -4.26 -12.46
N GLY A 538 -7.45 -4.24 -11.20
CA GLY A 538 -8.86 -4.47 -10.86
C GLY A 538 -9.85 -3.40 -11.34
N HIS A 539 -9.37 -2.22 -11.73
CA HIS A 539 -10.17 -1.05 -12.15
C HIS A 539 -10.25 -0.89 -13.68
N TRP A 540 -9.64 -1.82 -14.42
CA TRP A 540 -9.55 -1.89 -15.89
C TRP A 540 -8.46 -1.00 -16.54
N HIS A 541 -7.55 -0.43 -15.76
CA HIS A 541 -6.41 0.34 -16.28
C HIS A 541 -5.20 -0.54 -16.54
N PHE A 542 -4.32 -0.11 -17.44
CA PHE A 542 -3.05 -0.81 -17.69
C PHE A 542 -2.06 -0.51 -16.57
N THR A 543 -1.41 -1.56 -16.08
CA THR A 543 -0.29 -1.46 -15.14
C THR A 543 0.95 -0.91 -15.85
N PRO A 544 2.02 -0.51 -15.13
CA PRO A 544 3.31 -0.17 -15.74
C PRO A 544 3.85 -1.26 -16.70
N LEU A 545 3.58 -2.54 -16.44
CA LEU A 545 3.93 -3.65 -17.34
C LEU A 545 3.06 -3.65 -18.61
N GLY A 546 1.76 -3.41 -18.48
CA GLY A 546 0.85 -3.28 -19.63
C GLY A 546 1.18 -2.08 -20.51
N LEU A 547 1.50 -0.92 -19.91
CA LEU A 547 1.94 0.27 -20.62
C LEU A 547 3.30 0.05 -21.30
N HIS A 548 4.25 -0.63 -20.65
CA HIS A 548 5.52 -1.01 -21.29
C HIS A 548 5.29 -1.90 -22.52
N ARG A 549 4.44 -2.94 -22.43
CA ARG A 549 4.09 -3.82 -23.56
C ARG A 549 3.49 -3.05 -24.76
N LEU A 550 2.83 -1.91 -24.52
CA LEU A 550 2.25 -1.06 -25.56
C LEU A 550 3.25 -0.11 -26.24
N ARG A 551 4.44 0.14 -25.65
CA ARG A 551 5.42 1.08 -26.22
C ARG A 551 5.83 0.77 -27.67
N PRO A 552 6.14 -0.47 -28.07
CA PRO A 552 6.49 -0.77 -29.46
C PRO A 552 5.38 -0.44 -30.46
N LEU A 553 4.11 -0.70 -30.11
CA LEU A 553 2.95 -0.34 -30.94
C LEU A 553 2.83 1.18 -31.07
N TYR A 554 3.03 1.93 -29.99
CA TYR A 554 2.99 3.39 -30.08
C TYR A 554 4.18 3.96 -30.84
N LYS A 555 5.39 3.40 -30.71
CA LYS A 555 6.56 3.83 -31.51
C LYS A 555 6.32 3.63 -33.00
N ASP A 556 5.80 2.46 -33.40
CA ASP A 556 5.41 2.16 -34.78
C ASP A 556 4.34 3.15 -35.30
N ILE A 557 3.33 3.48 -34.49
CA ILE A 557 2.34 4.51 -34.84
C ILE A 557 3.00 5.88 -35.02
N CYS A 558 3.82 6.32 -34.06
CA CYS A 558 4.50 7.62 -34.07
C CYS A 558 5.43 7.79 -35.28
N ASP A 559 6.19 6.74 -35.63
CA ASP A 559 7.14 6.73 -36.74
C ASP A 559 6.48 6.80 -38.12
N HIS A 560 5.19 6.48 -38.20
CA HIS A 560 4.38 6.55 -39.42
C HIS A 560 3.34 7.69 -39.39
N ILE A 561 3.46 8.66 -38.47
CA ILE A 561 2.65 9.89 -38.54
C ILE A 561 3.13 10.73 -39.73
N THR A 562 2.20 11.08 -40.62
CA THR A 562 2.45 12.01 -41.74
C THR A 562 1.82 13.36 -41.43
N TYR A 563 2.63 14.42 -41.35
CA TYR A 563 2.13 15.79 -41.12
C TYR A 563 2.06 16.59 -42.43
N SER A 564 0.98 17.35 -42.67
CA SER A 564 0.80 18.13 -43.91
C SER A 564 1.88 19.19 -44.15
N ASN A 565 2.61 19.60 -43.12
CA ASN A 565 3.70 20.58 -43.20
C ASN A 565 5.09 19.95 -43.44
N MET A 566 5.21 18.62 -43.62
CA MET A 566 6.46 18.00 -44.07
C MET A 566 6.71 18.33 -45.55
N SER A 567 7.31 19.50 -45.80
CA SER A 567 7.86 19.83 -47.11
C SER A 567 8.92 18.80 -47.50
N LEU A 568 8.75 18.17 -48.67
CA LEU A 568 9.74 17.25 -49.23
C LEU A 568 11.09 17.95 -49.40
N THR A 569 12.11 17.45 -48.70
CA THR A 569 13.53 17.86 -48.75
C THR A 569 14.41 16.66 -49.04
#